data_AF-A0A2V2S9W6-F1
#
_entry.id   AF-A0A2V2S9W6-F1
#
_cell.length_a   1.000
_cell.length_b   1.000
_cell.length_c   1.000
_cell.angle_alpha   90.00
_cell.angle_beta   90.00
_cell.angle_gamma   90.00
#
_symmetry.space_group_name_H-M   'P 1'
#
loop_
_entity.id
_entity.type
_entity.pdbx_description
1 polymer ?
#
loop_
_entity_poly.entity_id
_entity_poly.type
_entity_poly.pdbx_seq_one_letter_code
_entity_poly.pdbx_strand_id
1 'polypeptide(L)'
;MPHRRKRPERPPKRRQPPGFGETVVAVGMSEPDPPVAAGPIVAAAAPVISTGPSQTKSRTGPMLRHVLARLETESVPKGMVRMVMDMSESEAPAVLPLSLSIPRVIPQKGEGWRHYKARALDVLGPIGEWMKANAGLNCQPVLSCLALQAVGGKGQIDEALKHPQLEVVELDPLLNATLLDDVVKDIELPLYQVRHPGAADGAGVRVAVLDSGIDTKHPWLVVAQSVSTCGESVDVPGRHGTHVAGCIASHDSIYGGVAPGVELLNIKVLDSAGRGQPTFITRGIDAALDAGAQVMSLSLGFNHLPSWSNGGQGWACPDGDCQLCRAVNTAVQTDGVIVVVAAGNEHERAEFLRNSGSPASFDTELGCPGQAREAITVGAITKETFLTASFSSRGPSAYGAAKPDIAAPGVNVTSALVAPRDPAGNVRPNLNRGELSLTLSGTSMAAPIITGAIALIRQLRSASGQDVSPAAIRNHLLTRGLRHLAAPTREVGAGRLNLSDL
;
A
#
# COMPACT_ATOMS: atom_id res chain seq x y z
N MET A 1 40.32 20.44 59.43
CA MET A 1 41.72 20.04 59.72
C MET A 1 41.71 18.59 60.19
N PRO A 2 42.59 17.70 59.74
CA PRO A 2 43.66 17.88 58.74
C PRO A 2 43.29 17.19 57.40
N HIS A 3 43.41 17.81 56.22
CA HIS A 3 44.59 18.28 55.49
C HIS A 3 45.61 17.21 55.04
N ARG A 4 45.79 17.23 53.70
CA ARG A 4 47.05 17.11 52.94
C ARG A 4 47.56 15.67 52.69
N ARG A 5 48.02 15.29 51.49
CA ARG A 5 48.73 16.03 50.43
C ARG A 5 48.49 15.43 49.03
N LYS A 6 48.26 16.30 48.04
CA LYS A 6 48.60 16.10 46.61
C LYS A 6 50.12 16.09 46.40
N ARG A 7 50.61 15.44 45.34
CA ARG A 7 51.69 15.85 44.40
C ARG A 7 52.09 14.67 43.48
N PRO A 8 52.72 14.89 42.30
CA PRO A 8 52.54 15.96 41.31
C PRO A 8 52.48 15.44 39.85
N GLU A 9 51.89 16.23 38.96
CA GLU A 9 52.08 16.12 37.50
C GLU A 9 53.52 16.53 37.10
N ARG A 10 54.05 15.92 36.03
CA ARG A 10 55.24 16.38 35.28
C ARG A 10 54.85 16.72 33.83
N PRO A 11 55.39 17.81 33.24
CA PRO A 11 55.06 18.29 31.90
C PRO A 11 55.94 17.65 30.79
N PRO A 12 55.72 17.95 29.49
CA PRO A 12 55.78 16.99 28.38
C PRO A 12 57.16 16.88 27.71
N LYS A 13 57.39 15.79 26.98
CA LYS A 13 58.47 15.71 25.98
C LYS A 13 57.89 15.68 24.56
N ARG A 14 58.16 16.78 23.85
CA ARG A 14 58.07 16.94 22.38
C ARG A 14 58.91 15.87 21.66
N ARG A 15 58.33 15.27 20.63
CA ARG A 15 59.03 14.96 19.36
C ARG A 15 58.13 15.36 18.19
N GLN A 16 58.74 16.04 17.23
CA GLN A 16 58.17 16.61 16.00
C GLN A 16 57.93 15.56 14.91
N PRO A 17 57.21 15.91 13.81
CA PRO A 17 56.50 14.97 12.94
C PRO A 17 57.28 14.61 11.67
N PRO A 18 56.89 13.54 10.97
CA PRO A 18 56.86 13.49 9.51
C PRO A 18 55.38 13.56 9.08
N GLY A 19 54.94 14.50 8.25
CA GLY A 19 55.37 14.71 6.89
C GLY A 19 54.18 14.36 5.99
N PHE A 20 53.49 15.38 5.49
CA PHE A 20 52.35 15.26 4.58
C PHE A 20 52.72 14.48 3.31
N GLY A 21 51.84 13.58 2.88
CA GLY A 21 51.85 12.98 1.57
C GLY A 21 50.41 12.66 1.18
N GLU A 22 49.82 13.53 0.35
CA GLU A 22 48.56 13.26 -0.35
C GLU A 22 48.68 11.96 -1.13
N THR A 23 47.67 11.09 -1.05
CA THR A 23 47.52 10.01 -2.03
C THR A 23 46.09 10.01 -2.51
N VAL A 24 45.92 10.68 -3.65
CA VAL A 24 44.81 10.51 -4.58
C VAL A 24 44.79 9.05 -5.01
N VAL A 25 43.73 8.32 -4.68
CA VAL A 25 43.51 6.99 -5.26
C VAL A 25 42.96 7.20 -6.66
N ALA A 26 43.87 7.20 -7.63
CA ALA A 26 43.55 7.10 -9.05
C ALA A 26 43.02 5.69 -9.33
N VAL A 27 41.81 5.63 -9.90
CA VAL A 27 41.25 4.41 -10.50
C VAL A 27 42.06 4.13 -11.76
N GLY A 28 43.03 3.22 -11.66
CA GLY A 28 43.79 2.71 -12.79
C GLY A 28 42.88 1.91 -13.71
N MET A 29 42.72 2.39 -14.94
CA MET A 29 42.17 1.63 -16.05
C MET A 29 43.12 0.48 -16.37
N SER A 30 42.65 -0.76 -16.24
CA SER A 30 43.36 -1.93 -16.78
C SER A 30 43.14 -2.00 -18.29
N GLU A 31 44.22 -2.19 -19.03
CA GLU A 31 44.26 -2.39 -20.48
C GLU A 31 43.38 -3.58 -20.95
N PRO A 32 42.90 -3.57 -22.21
CA PRO A 32 42.05 -4.63 -22.74
C PRO A 32 42.85 -5.90 -23.07
N ASP A 33 42.28 -7.06 -22.74
CA ASP A 33 42.80 -8.37 -23.13
C ASP A 33 42.91 -8.52 -24.67
N PRO A 34 43.92 -9.28 -25.17
CA PRO A 34 44.11 -9.49 -26.61
C PRO A 34 42.99 -10.33 -27.24
N PRO A 35 42.76 -10.22 -28.57
CA PRO A 35 41.64 -10.87 -29.23
C PRO A 35 41.84 -12.38 -29.30
N VAL A 36 40.90 -13.13 -28.73
CA VAL A 36 40.82 -14.58 -28.88
C VAL A 36 40.29 -14.90 -30.28
N ALA A 37 41.03 -15.73 -31.01
CA ALA A 37 40.78 -16.14 -32.38
C ALA A 37 39.38 -16.77 -32.57
N ALA A 38 38.74 -16.41 -33.69
CA ALA A 38 37.45 -16.93 -34.12
C ALA A 38 37.54 -18.44 -34.46
N GLY A 39 36.84 -19.26 -33.68
CA GLY A 39 36.48 -20.64 -34.05
C GLY A 39 35.24 -20.67 -34.95
N PRO A 40 35.03 -21.73 -35.74
CA PRO A 40 34.03 -21.76 -36.80
C PRO A 40 32.60 -21.70 -36.25
N ILE A 41 31.78 -20.89 -36.93
CA ILE A 41 30.35 -20.69 -36.69
C ILE A 41 29.63 -22.03 -36.92
N VAL A 42 29.12 -22.62 -35.84
CA VAL A 42 28.16 -23.73 -35.92
C VAL A 42 26.76 -23.12 -36.04
N ALA A 43 26.01 -23.58 -37.06
CA ALA A 43 24.70 -23.08 -37.43
C ALA A 43 23.74 -22.93 -36.23
N ALA A 44 23.03 -21.80 -36.21
CA ALA A 44 22.07 -21.42 -35.18
C ALA A 44 20.96 -22.47 -35.02
N ALA A 45 20.82 -23.01 -33.81
CA ALA A 45 19.61 -23.73 -33.41
C ALA A 45 18.49 -22.72 -33.16
N ALA A 46 17.30 -22.99 -33.69
CA ALA A 46 16.10 -22.18 -33.49
C ALA A 46 15.79 -21.99 -31.99
N PRO A 47 15.27 -20.82 -31.57
CA PRO A 47 14.93 -20.58 -30.18
C PRO A 47 13.89 -21.59 -29.68
N VAL A 48 14.19 -22.24 -28.54
CA VAL A 48 13.27 -23.17 -27.88
C VAL A 48 12.14 -22.36 -27.24
N ILE A 49 10.99 -22.30 -27.92
CA ILE A 49 9.74 -21.72 -27.42
C ILE A 49 9.06 -22.78 -26.54
N SER A 50 8.85 -22.49 -25.27
CA SER A 50 8.12 -23.38 -24.36
C SER A 50 6.61 -23.27 -24.61
N THR A 51 6.00 -24.28 -25.22
CA THR A 51 4.54 -24.40 -25.38
C THR A 51 3.95 -25.33 -24.30
N GLY A 52 3.39 -24.74 -23.24
CA GLY A 52 2.58 -25.46 -22.26
C GLY A 52 1.14 -25.74 -22.76
N PRO A 53 0.42 -26.72 -22.17
CA PRO A 53 -0.85 -27.19 -22.70
C PRO A 53 -1.99 -26.17 -22.56
N SER A 54 -2.78 -26.08 -23.63
CA SER A 54 -3.98 -25.28 -23.82
C SER A 54 -5.07 -25.58 -22.78
N GLN A 55 -5.34 -24.59 -21.92
CA GLN A 55 -6.68 -24.33 -21.37
C GLN A 55 -7.03 -22.89 -21.74
N THR A 56 -8.28 -22.66 -22.12
CA THR A 56 -8.87 -21.40 -22.64
C THR A 56 -8.79 -20.25 -21.63
N LYS A 57 -7.58 -19.77 -21.32
CA LYS A 57 -7.35 -18.49 -20.67
C LYS A 57 -7.56 -17.40 -21.71
N SER A 58 -8.48 -16.47 -21.43
CA SER A 58 -8.63 -15.25 -22.21
C SER A 58 -7.27 -14.56 -22.33
N ARG A 59 -6.88 -14.27 -23.57
CA ARG A 59 -5.61 -13.59 -23.93
C ARG A 59 -5.69 -12.07 -23.70
N THR A 60 -6.81 -11.58 -23.17
CA THR A 60 -6.97 -10.23 -22.65
C THR A 60 -6.73 -10.28 -21.14
N GLY A 61 -5.78 -9.48 -20.67
CA GLY A 61 -5.47 -9.36 -19.26
C GLY A 61 -6.66 -8.83 -18.43
N PRO A 62 -6.71 -9.15 -17.13
CA PRO A 62 -7.83 -8.79 -16.26
C PRO A 62 -8.13 -7.28 -16.22
N MET A 63 -7.12 -6.41 -16.25
CA MET A 63 -7.34 -4.96 -16.17
C MET A 63 -7.96 -4.43 -17.47
N LEU A 64 -7.39 -4.79 -18.61
CA LEU A 64 -7.90 -4.41 -19.92
C LEU A 64 -9.32 -4.94 -20.15
N ARG A 65 -9.59 -6.18 -19.73
CA ARG A 65 -10.93 -6.78 -19.84
C ARG A 65 -11.98 -5.97 -19.06
N HIS A 66 -11.63 -5.50 -17.86
CA HIS A 66 -12.52 -4.69 -17.04
C HIS A 66 -12.80 -3.32 -17.68
N VAL A 67 -11.77 -2.67 -18.25
CA VAL A 67 -11.90 -1.37 -18.92
C VAL A 67 -12.76 -1.48 -20.19
N LEU A 68 -12.52 -2.50 -21.03
CA LEU A 68 -13.29 -2.70 -22.26
C LEU A 68 -14.78 -2.97 -21.99
N ALA A 69 -15.09 -3.79 -20.97
CA ALA A 69 -16.48 -4.07 -20.59
C ALA A 69 -17.25 -2.82 -20.15
N ARG A 70 -16.59 -1.85 -19.52
CA ARG A 70 -17.21 -0.58 -19.09
C ARG A 70 -17.47 0.39 -20.25
N LEU A 71 -16.54 0.46 -21.22
CA LEU A 71 -16.70 1.28 -22.42
C LEU A 71 -17.89 0.85 -23.29
N GLU A 72 -18.31 -0.41 -23.18
CA GLU A 72 -19.46 -0.97 -23.90
C GLU A 72 -20.82 -0.67 -23.21
N THR A 73 -20.82 -0.33 -21.92
CA THR A 73 -22.05 -0.23 -21.11
C THR A 73 -22.53 1.19 -20.82
N GLU A 74 -21.71 2.24 -21.04
CA GLU A 74 -22.06 3.62 -20.66
C GLU A 74 -21.89 4.61 -21.82
N SER A 75 -22.98 5.32 -22.16
CA SER A 75 -22.89 6.61 -22.85
C SER A 75 -22.41 7.66 -21.84
N VAL A 76 -21.10 7.81 -21.70
CA VAL A 76 -20.47 8.65 -20.65
C VAL A 76 -20.74 10.15 -20.89
N PRO A 77 -21.26 10.91 -19.90
CA PRO A 77 -21.30 12.37 -19.96
C PRO A 77 -19.90 12.99 -19.86
N LYS A 78 -19.66 14.05 -20.65
CA LYS A 78 -18.37 14.71 -20.94
C LYS A 78 -17.49 15.14 -19.73
N GLY A 79 -17.94 15.01 -18.48
CA GLY A 79 -17.17 15.34 -17.28
C GLY A 79 -16.26 14.22 -16.76
N MET A 80 -16.50 12.97 -17.15
CA MET A 80 -15.77 11.79 -16.63
C MET A 80 -14.55 11.39 -17.50
N VAL A 81 -14.26 12.16 -18.54
CA VAL A 81 -13.20 11.89 -19.52
C VAL A 81 -11.90 12.64 -19.20
N ARG A 82 -11.73 13.17 -17.99
CA ARG A 82 -10.50 13.93 -17.66
C ARG A 82 -9.26 13.05 -17.47
N MET A 83 -9.44 11.73 -17.25
CA MET A 83 -8.34 10.77 -17.19
C MET A 83 -7.88 10.25 -18.57
N VAL A 84 -8.66 10.52 -19.63
CA VAL A 84 -8.39 10.04 -21.01
C VAL A 84 -8.12 11.20 -21.98
N MET A 85 -8.49 12.45 -21.66
CA MET A 85 -8.48 13.58 -22.60
C MET A 85 -7.29 14.56 -22.53
N ASP A 86 -6.29 14.36 -21.68
CA ASP A 86 -5.07 15.20 -21.75
C ASP A 86 -4.16 14.85 -22.96
N MET A 87 -4.62 14.01 -23.90
CA MET A 87 -3.83 13.56 -25.05
C MET A 87 -4.45 13.76 -26.44
N SER A 88 -5.66 14.31 -26.60
CA SER A 88 -6.10 14.76 -27.93
C SER A 88 -7.29 15.71 -27.88
N GLU A 89 -7.10 16.94 -28.37
CA GLU A 89 -8.20 17.76 -28.90
C GLU A 89 -8.72 17.12 -30.19
N SER A 90 -9.56 16.09 -30.08
CA SER A 90 -10.25 15.47 -31.23
C SER A 90 -11.31 14.49 -30.73
N GLU A 91 -12.48 14.46 -31.38
CA GLU A 91 -13.55 13.45 -31.22
C GLU A 91 -13.12 12.05 -31.71
N ALA A 92 -11.95 11.56 -31.29
CA ALA A 92 -11.39 10.28 -31.68
C ALA A 92 -11.68 9.17 -30.64
N PRO A 93 -11.78 7.89 -31.06
CA PRO A 93 -12.04 6.78 -30.15
C PRO A 93 -10.96 6.66 -29.07
N ALA A 94 -11.36 6.29 -27.85
CA ALA A 94 -10.47 6.15 -26.69
C ALA A 94 -9.31 5.19 -27.01
N VAL A 95 -8.08 5.73 -27.01
CA VAL A 95 -6.84 4.97 -27.15
C VAL A 95 -6.33 4.55 -25.78
N LEU A 96 -5.89 3.30 -25.64
CA LEU A 96 -5.42 2.72 -24.38
C LEU A 96 -3.91 2.43 -24.48
N PRO A 97 -3.13 2.66 -23.41
CA PRO A 97 -1.75 2.16 -23.35
C PRO A 97 -1.78 0.64 -23.11
N LEU A 98 -0.98 -0.10 -23.87
CA LEU A 98 -1.03 -1.56 -23.95
C LEU A 98 0.36 -2.18 -23.76
N SER A 99 0.38 -3.30 -23.07
CA SER A 99 1.52 -4.21 -22.97
C SER A 99 1.14 -5.55 -23.60
N LEU A 100 1.85 -5.93 -24.67
CA LEU A 100 1.63 -7.13 -25.46
C LEU A 100 2.73 -8.14 -25.14
N SER A 101 2.43 -9.13 -24.30
CA SER A 101 3.39 -10.15 -23.83
C SER A 101 3.50 -11.31 -24.80
N ILE A 102 4.72 -11.82 -25.02
CA ILE A 102 5.06 -12.94 -25.91
C ILE A 102 5.77 -14.03 -25.10
N PRO A 103 5.67 -15.33 -25.47
CA PRO A 103 6.32 -16.42 -24.75
C PRO A 103 7.80 -16.17 -24.47
N ARG A 104 8.18 -16.26 -23.20
CA ARG A 104 9.52 -15.87 -22.71
C ARG A 104 10.66 -16.58 -23.44
N VAL A 105 11.69 -15.80 -23.78
CA VAL A 105 13.02 -16.33 -24.07
C VAL A 105 13.78 -16.41 -22.74
N ILE A 106 14.08 -17.62 -22.27
CA ILE A 106 14.80 -17.81 -21.01
C ILE A 106 16.28 -17.43 -21.22
N PRO A 107 16.86 -16.58 -20.36
CA PRO A 107 18.30 -16.31 -20.38
C PRO A 107 19.09 -17.61 -20.23
N GLN A 108 20.07 -17.83 -21.11
CA GLN A 108 20.92 -19.01 -21.02
C GLN A 108 21.92 -18.86 -19.87
N LYS A 109 22.34 -19.99 -19.29
CA LYS A 109 23.33 -19.98 -18.20
C LYS A 109 24.64 -19.35 -18.70
N GLY A 110 25.05 -18.23 -18.08
CA GLY A 110 26.25 -17.48 -18.46
C GLY A 110 26.07 -16.49 -19.62
N GLU A 111 24.84 -16.29 -20.11
CA GLU A 111 24.55 -15.32 -21.17
C GLU A 111 24.67 -13.87 -20.67
N GLY A 112 25.55 -13.10 -21.30
CA GLY A 112 25.65 -11.66 -21.05
C GLY A 112 24.51 -10.87 -21.68
N TRP A 113 24.17 -9.71 -21.10
CA TRP A 113 23.07 -8.84 -21.53
C TRP A 113 23.07 -8.52 -23.03
N ARG A 114 24.24 -8.30 -23.65
CA ARG A 114 24.34 -8.00 -25.09
C ARG A 114 23.78 -9.14 -25.96
N HIS A 115 24.11 -10.37 -25.63
CA HIS A 115 23.65 -11.56 -26.37
C HIS A 115 22.16 -11.81 -26.16
N TYR A 116 21.69 -11.69 -24.91
CA TYR A 116 20.26 -11.77 -24.60
C TYR A 116 19.46 -10.69 -25.34
N LYS A 117 19.95 -9.45 -25.34
CA LYS A 117 19.32 -8.30 -26.02
C LYS A 117 19.17 -8.55 -27.53
N ALA A 118 20.19 -9.08 -28.18
CA ALA A 118 20.15 -9.39 -29.61
C ALA A 118 19.06 -10.44 -29.91
N ARG A 119 19.05 -11.56 -29.17
CA ARG A 119 18.03 -12.60 -29.31
C ARG A 119 16.61 -12.10 -29.02
N ALA A 120 16.44 -11.26 -28.01
CA ALA A 120 15.15 -10.67 -27.68
C ALA A 120 14.63 -9.77 -28.82
N LEU A 121 15.51 -9.00 -29.46
CA LEU A 121 15.17 -8.18 -30.62
C LEU A 121 14.83 -9.03 -31.85
N ASP A 122 15.56 -10.12 -32.10
CA ASP A 122 15.26 -11.04 -33.21
C ASP A 122 13.87 -11.66 -33.11
N VAL A 123 13.35 -11.82 -31.88
CA VAL A 123 11.99 -12.31 -31.63
C VAL A 123 10.96 -11.18 -31.70
N LEU A 124 11.22 -10.04 -31.04
CA LEU A 124 10.25 -8.95 -30.94
C LEU A 124 10.09 -8.13 -32.23
N GLY A 125 11.16 -8.01 -33.03
CA GLY A 125 11.19 -7.21 -34.26
C GLY A 125 10.12 -7.64 -35.26
N PRO A 126 10.11 -8.91 -35.73
CA PRO A 126 9.11 -9.41 -36.67
C PRO A 126 7.67 -9.28 -36.15
N ILE A 127 7.47 -9.47 -34.85
CA ILE A 127 6.14 -9.36 -34.23
C ILE A 127 5.70 -7.90 -34.19
N GLY A 128 6.59 -6.97 -33.85
CA GLY A 128 6.32 -5.54 -33.90
C GLY A 128 5.99 -5.04 -35.30
N GLU A 129 6.68 -5.53 -36.33
CA GLU A 129 6.37 -5.26 -37.74
C GLU A 129 4.99 -5.80 -38.12
N TRP A 130 4.66 -7.02 -37.69
CA TRP A 130 3.34 -7.59 -37.91
C TRP A 130 2.23 -6.76 -37.24
N MET A 131 2.43 -6.34 -35.99
CA MET A 131 1.47 -5.51 -35.24
C MET A 131 1.21 -4.18 -35.94
N LYS A 132 2.25 -3.56 -36.50
CA LYS A 132 2.12 -2.34 -37.29
C LYS A 132 1.36 -2.58 -38.60
N ALA A 133 1.68 -3.64 -39.33
CA ALA A 133 1.10 -3.93 -40.63
C ALA A 133 -0.37 -4.40 -40.56
N ASN A 134 -0.75 -5.13 -39.52
CA ASN A 134 -2.06 -5.80 -39.44
C ASN A 134 -3.00 -5.16 -38.42
N ALA A 135 -2.48 -4.72 -37.26
CA ALA A 135 -3.26 -4.10 -36.19
C ALA A 135 -3.13 -2.57 -36.14
N GLY A 136 -2.26 -1.98 -36.98
CA GLY A 136 -1.98 -0.55 -36.96
C GLY A 136 -1.32 -0.07 -35.65
N LEU A 137 -0.76 -0.98 -34.86
CA LEU A 137 -0.13 -0.66 -33.58
C LEU A 137 1.35 -0.32 -33.80
N ASN A 138 1.75 0.88 -33.42
CA ASN A 138 3.17 1.24 -33.35
C ASN A 138 3.75 0.69 -32.04
N CYS A 139 4.51 -0.39 -32.16
CA CYS A 139 5.05 -1.11 -31.01
C CYS A 139 6.49 -0.69 -30.67
N GLN A 140 6.80 -0.58 -29.38
CA GLN A 140 8.15 -0.42 -28.86
C GLN A 140 8.57 -1.69 -28.08
N PRO A 141 9.72 -2.30 -28.36
CA PRO A 141 10.13 -3.53 -27.70
C PRO A 141 10.62 -3.30 -26.26
N VAL A 142 10.09 -4.11 -25.32
CA VAL A 142 10.49 -4.17 -23.91
C VAL A 142 11.24 -5.47 -23.66
N LEU A 143 12.57 -5.40 -23.73
CA LEU A 143 13.46 -6.56 -23.95
C LEU A 143 13.58 -7.50 -22.74
N SER A 144 13.55 -6.97 -21.53
CA SER A 144 13.72 -7.75 -20.29
C SER A 144 12.56 -8.71 -20.01
N CYS A 145 11.34 -8.36 -20.43
CA CYS A 145 10.14 -9.16 -20.25
C CYS A 145 9.58 -9.74 -21.56
N LEU A 146 10.25 -9.49 -22.69
CA LEU A 146 9.82 -9.91 -24.03
C LEU A 146 8.38 -9.46 -24.36
N ALA A 147 8.13 -8.17 -24.22
CA ALA A 147 6.85 -7.55 -24.53
C ALA A 147 6.99 -6.46 -25.61
N LEU A 148 5.86 -6.05 -26.17
CA LEU A 148 5.72 -4.87 -26.99
C LEU A 148 4.82 -3.87 -26.26
N GLN A 149 5.31 -2.66 -26.04
CA GLN A 149 4.50 -1.54 -25.61
C GLN A 149 3.79 -0.94 -26.83
N ALA A 150 2.50 -0.63 -26.74
CA ALA A 150 1.77 0.08 -27.78
C ALA A 150 0.73 1.02 -27.19
N VAL A 151 0.14 1.87 -28.02
CA VAL A 151 -1.08 2.62 -27.71
C VAL A 151 -2.09 2.32 -28.80
N GLY A 152 -3.30 1.91 -28.44
CA GLY A 152 -4.33 1.56 -29.42
C GLY A 152 -5.73 1.44 -28.86
N GLY A 153 -6.72 1.59 -29.75
CA GLY A 153 -8.14 1.42 -29.43
C GLY A 153 -8.63 -0.02 -29.56
N LYS A 154 -9.89 -0.26 -29.19
CA LYS A 154 -10.53 -1.60 -29.19
C LYS A 154 -10.33 -2.39 -30.49
N GLY A 155 -10.57 -1.78 -31.66
CA GLY A 155 -10.40 -2.47 -32.94
C GLY A 155 -8.96 -2.92 -33.20
N GLN A 156 -7.97 -2.15 -32.75
CA GLN A 156 -6.55 -2.51 -32.88
C GLN A 156 -6.17 -3.63 -31.91
N ILE A 157 -6.79 -3.67 -30.72
CA ILE A 157 -6.64 -4.76 -29.74
C ILE A 157 -7.20 -6.06 -30.31
N ASP A 158 -8.39 -6.02 -30.92
CA ASP A 158 -9.04 -7.19 -31.52
C ASP A 158 -8.19 -7.78 -32.67
N GLU A 159 -7.57 -6.92 -33.49
CA GLU A 159 -6.63 -7.36 -34.53
C GLU A 159 -5.33 -7.91 -33.94
N ALA A 160 -4.77 -7.29 -32.90
CA ALA A 160 -3.56 -7.76 -32.24
C ALA A 160 -3.73 -9.17 -31.67
N LEU A 161 -4.90 -9.47 -31.07
CA LEU A 161 -5.24 -10.79 -30.51
C LEU A 161 -5.22 -11.93 -31.55
N LYS A 162 -5.24 -11.63 -32.85
CA LYS A 162 -5.12 -12.64 -33.92
C LYS A 162 -3.69 -13.16 -34.11
N HIS A 163 -2.67 -12.47 -33.59
CA HIS A 163 -1.28 -12.92 -33.74
C HIS A 163 -1.03 -14.22 -32.97
N PRO A 164 -0.48 -15.29 -33.56
CA PRO A 164 -0.38 -16.60 -32.91
C PRO A 164 0.61 -16.64 -31.74
N GLN A 165 1.63 -15.77 -31.73
CA GLN A 165 2.65 -15.74 -30.67
C GLN A 165 2.35 -14.77 -29.53
N LEU A 166 1.23 -14.05 -29.59
CA LEU A 166 0.85 -13.13 -28.51
C LEU A 166 0.24 -13.93 -27.35
N GLU A 167 0.73 -13.78 -26.14
CA GLU A 167 0.20 -14.52 -24.99
C GLU A 167 -0.93 -13.75 -24.32
N VAL A 168 -0.64 -12.48 -23.99
CA VAL A 168 -1.57 -11.58 -23.30
C VAL A 168 -1.45 -10.17 -23.85
N VAL A 169 -2.58 -9.50 -24.07
CA VAL A 169 -2.69 -8.04 -24.16
C VAL A 169 -3.22 -7.54 -22.85
N GLU A 170 -2.48 -6.67 -22.18
CA GLU A 170 -2.89 -6.04 -20.93
C GLU A 170 -2.77 -4.51 -21.03
N LEU A 171 -3.46 -3.79 -20.16
CA LEU A 171 -3.29 -2.36 -19.99
C LEU A 171 -1.85 -2.07 -19.50
N ASP A 172 -1.18 -1.07 -20.06
CA ASP A 172 0.11 -0.54 -19.59
C ASP A 172 -0.16 0.74 -18.76
N PRO A 173 -0.55 0.64 -17.48
CA PRO A 173 -1.00 1.79 -16.72
C PRO A 173 0.16 2.75 -16.43
N LEU A 174 -0.13 4.05 -16.44
CA LEU A 174 0.78 5.05 -15.88
C LEU A 174 0.95 4.78 -14.38
N LEU A 175 2.21 4.70 -13.94
CA LEU A 175 2.58 4.60 -12.53
C LEU A 175 3.00 5.98 -12.03
N ASN A 176 2.06 6.70 -11.40
CA ASN A 176 2.38 7.94 -10.69
C ASN A 176 2.92 7.62 -9.29
N ALA A 177 3.99 8.30 -8.88
CA ALA A 177 4.42 8.31 -7.48
C ALA A 177 3.26 8.87 -6.65
N THR A 178 2.64 8.00 -5.86
CA THR A 178 1.29 8.26 -5.40
C THR A 178 1.30 8.97 -4.05
N LEU A 179 0.46 9.99 -3.87
CA LEU A 179 0.49 10.88 -2.71
C LEU A 179 -0.81 10.82 -1.86
N LEU A 180 -0.81 11.28 -0.61
CA LEU A 180 -2.03 11.29 0.21
C LEU A 180 -3.09 12.28 -0.32
N ASP A 181 -2.71 13.34 -1.06
CA ASP A 181 -3.68 14.21 -1.72
C ASP A 181 -4.50 13.48 -2.79
N ASP A 182 -3.93 12.47 -3.46
CA ASP A 182 -4.69 11.63 -4.38
C ASP A 182 -5.71 10.76 -3.65
N VAL A 183 -5.39 10.28 -2.44
CA VAL A 183 -6.38 9.61 -1.57
C VAL A 183 -7.50 10.57 -1.22
N VAL A 184 -7.16 11.78 -0.79
CA VAL A 184 -8.10 12.84 -0.41
C VAL A 184 -9.05 13.17 -1.58
N LYS A 185 -8.54 13.22 -2.82
CA LYS A 185 -9.35 13.35 -4.04
C LYS A 185 -10.23 12.12 -4.27
N ASP A 186 -9.65 10.92 -4.23
CA ASP A 186 -10.34 9.65 -4.49
C ASP A 186 -11.56 9.41 -3.57
N ILE A 187 -11.43 9.83 -2.31
CA ILE A 187 -12.50 9.72 -1.31
C ILE A 187 -13.43 10.94 -1.31
N GLU A 188 -13.26 11.90 -2.22
CA GLU A 188 -14.06 13.13 -2.33
C GLU A 188 -14.03 14.03 -1.08
N LEU A 189 -12.92 14.00 -0.32
CA LEU A 189 -12.78 14.80 0.90
C LEU A 189 -12.87 16.32 0.64
N PRO A 190 -12.24 16.91 -0.41
CA PRO A 190 -12.39 18.34 -0.68
C PRO A 190 -13.85 18.75 -0.91
N LEU A 191 -14.63 17.91 -1.62
CA LEU A 191 -16.05 18.17 -1.83
C LEU A 191 -16.84 18.09 -0.52
N TYR A 192 -16.54 17.11 0.34
CA TYR A 192 -17.12 17.01 1.68
C TYR A 192 -16.85 18.27 2.51
N GLN A 193 -15.61 18.76 2.51
CA GLN A 193 -15.20 19.95 3.27
C GLN A 193 -15.91 21.22 2.78
N VAL A 194 -16.09 21.37 1.46
CA VAL A 194 -16.84 22.50 0.88
C VAL A 194 -18.33 22.46 1.28
N ARG A 195 -18.93 21.27 1.40
CA ARG A 195 -20.34 21.12 1.79
C ARG A 195 -20.58 21.32 3.29
N HIS A 196 -19.56 21.11 4.12
CA HIS A 196 -19.66 21.16 5.58
C HIS A 196 -18.69 22.17 6.22
N PRO A 197 -18.81 23.47 5.91
CA PRO A 197 -17.94 24.49 6.49
C PRO A 197 -18.07 24.48 8.03
N GLY A 198 -16.98 24.16 8.74
CA GLY A 198 -16.93 24.09 10.20
C GLY A 198 -17.18 22.70 10.83
N ALA A 199 -17.48 21.66 10.04
CA ALA A 199 -17.60 20.25 10.51
C ALA A 199 -16.84 19.30 9.57
N ALA A 200 -15.61 19.69 9.23
CA ALA A 200 -14.85 19.20 8.07
C ALA A 200 -13.52 18.54 8.43
N ASP A 201 -13.19 18.43 9.73
CA ASP A 201 -11.86 18.07 10.21
C ASP A 201 -11.83 17.04 11.34
N GLY A 202 -12.98 16.65 11.91
CA GLY A 202 -13.07 15.67 13.00
C GLY A 202 -12.92 16.26 14.40
N ALA A 203 -13.00 17.58 14.56
CA ALA A 203 -12.91 18.24 15.87
C ALA A 203 -13.91 17.68 16.90
N GLY A 204 -13.45 17.50 18.13
CA GLY A 204 -14.23 16.95 19.24
C GLY A 204 -14.40 15.41 19.20
N VAL A 205 -13.69 14.72 18.31
CA VAL A 205 -13.66 13.25 18.25
C VAL A 205 -12.32 12.74 18.76
N ARG A 206 -12.35 11.78 19.69
CA ARG A 206 -11.14 11.14 20.25
C ARG A 206 -10.83 9.86 19.48
N VAL A 207 -9.68 9.82 18.82
CA VAL A 207 -9.27 8.71 17.94
C VAL A 207 -8.01 8.07 18.49
N ALA A 208 -8.07 6.79 18.86
CA ALA A 208 -6.91 6.03 19.30
C ALA A 208 -6.25 5.28 18.13
N VAL A 209 -4.93 5.41 18.01
CA VAL A 209 -4.10 4.61 17.10
C VAL A 209 -3.35 3.59 17.94
N LEU A 210 -3.68 2.32 17.76
CA LEU A 210 -3.02 1.18 18.42
C LEU A 210 -1.96 0.62 17.48
N ASP A 211 -0.70 1.06 17.65
CA ASP A 211 0.37 0.76 16.70
C ASP A 211 1.77 0.76 17.35
N SER A 212 2.84 0.92 16.57
CA SER A 212 4.24 1.03 16.99
C SER A 212 4.61 2.33 17.70
N GLY A 213 3.62 3.17 18.03
CA GLY A 213 3.80 4.49 18.60
C GLY A 213 3.88 5.59 17.55
N ILE A 214 3.44 6.80 17.95
CA ILE A 214 3.41 8.01 17.13
C ILE A 214 4.56 8.94 17.52
N ASP A 215 5.22 9.54 16.54
CA ASP A 215 6.13 10.65 16.78
C ASP A 215 5.37 11.89 17.28
N THR A 216 5.32 12.05 18.60
CA THR A 216 4.63 13.16 19.29
C THR A 216 5.28 14.53 19.09
N LYS A 217 6.51 14.56 18.56
CA LYS A 217 7.23 15.81 18.24
C LYS A 217 7.15 16.14 16.74
N HIS A 218 6.47 15.32 15.95
CA HIS A 218 6.37 15.51 14.51
C HIS A 218 5.62 16.82 14.19
N PRO A 219 6.13 17.69 13.29
CA PRO A 219 5.54 19.01 13.05
C PRO A 219 4.13 18.96 12.43
N TRP A 220 3.74 17.84 11.84
CA TRP A 220 2.41 17.66 11.24
C TRP A 220 1.40 16.97 12.16
N LEU A 221 1.78 16.54 13.36
CA LEU A 221 0.90 15.75 14.23
C LEU A 221 0.76 16.40 15.60
N VAL A 222 -0.46 16.41 16.13
CA VAL A 222 -0.76 16.84 17.50
C VAL A 222 -1.34 15.65 18.25
N VAL A 223 -0.59 15.13 19.21
CA VAL A 223 -0.99 13.97 20.02
C VAL A 223 -1.50 14.46 21.37
N ALA A 224 -2.75 14.14 21.71
CA ALA A 224 -3.39 14.59 22.95
C ALA A 224 -2.95 13.76 24.17
N GLN A 225 -2.76 12.45 23.99
CA GLN A 225 -2.38 11.53 25.06
C GLN A 225 -1.55 10.38 24.50
N SER A 226 -0.63 9.84 25.30
CA SER A 226 0.17 8.67 24.95
C SER A 226 0.18 7.64 26.07
N VAL A 227 0.02 6.36 25.72
CA VAL A 227 0.13 5.21 26.63
C VAL A 227 0.93 4.11 25.93
N SER A 228 1.79 3.40 26.66
CA SER A 228 2.50 2.22 26.13
C SER A 228 2.12 0.96 26.91
N THR A 229 1.86 -0.12 26.19
CA THR A 229 1.56 -1.45 26.75
C THR A 229 2.53 -2.52 26.28
N CYS A 230 3.45 -2.19 25.38
CA CYS A 230 4.45 -3.12 24.82
C CYS A 230 5.79 -3.14 25.57
N GLY A 231 5.95 -2.28 26.58
CA GLY A 231 7.16 -2.19 27.41
C GLY A 231 8.26 -1.29 26.86
N GLU A 232 8.13 -0.78 25.63
CA GLU A 232 9.00 0.27 25.08
C GLU A 232 8.41 1.67 25.35
N SER A 233 9.25 2.66 25.64
CA SER A 233 8.79 4.03 25.91
C SER A 233 8.04 4.62 24.70
N VAL A 234 7.04 5.47 24.98
CA VAL A 234 6.35 6.28 23.97
C VAL A 234 7.28 7.31 23.30
N ASP A 235 8.40 7.66 23.93
CA ASP A 235 9.43 8.54 23.38
C ASP A 235 10.23 7.89 22.23
N VAL A 236 10.07 6.57 22.05
CA VAL A 236 10.63 5.82 20.92
C VAL A 236 9.50 5.57 19.91
N PRO A 237 9.25 6.51 18.98
CA PRO A 237 8.17 6.37 18.02
C PRO A 237 8.50 5.33 16.96
N GLY A 238 7.47 4.67 16.44
CA GLY A 238 7.61 3.75 15.33
C GLY A 238 7.24 4.41 14.01
N ARG A 239 7.93 3.98 12.94
CA ARG A 239 7.70 4.49 11.58
C ARG A 239 6.28 4.20 11.09
N HIS A 240 5.77 3.01 11.36
CA HIS A 240 4.45 2.56 10.93
C HIS A 240 3.33 3.35 11.64
N GLY A 241 3.36 3.40 12.97
CA GLY A 241 2.37 4.15 13.75
C GLY A 241 2.33 5.64 13.45
N THR A 242 3.48 6.27 13.18
CA THR A 242 3.54 7.68 12.75
C THR A 242 2.90 7.89 11.38
N HIS A 243 3.10 6.95 10.45
CA HIS A 243 2.48 6.97 9.12
C HIS A 243 0.96 6.79 9.18
N VAL A 244 0.50 5.81 9.96
CA VAL A 244 -0.94 5.55 10.24
C VAL A 244 -1.61 6.78 10.85
N ALA A 245 -0.96 7.39 11.85
CA ALA A 245 -1.43 8.63 12.47
C ALA A 245 -1.53 9.79 11.46
N GLY A 246 -0.55 9.92 10.55
CA GLY A 246 -0.58 10.94 9.51
C GLY A 246 -1.74 10.78 8.52
N CYS A 247 -2.10 9.54 8.17
CA CYS A 247 -3.26 9.28 7.30
C CYS A 247 -4.57 9.77 7.95
N ILE A 248 -4.65 9.74 9.29
CA ILE A 248 -5.81 10.23 10.04
C ILE A 248 -5.72 11.74 10.20
N ALA A 249 -4.63 12.26 10.76
CA ALA A 249 -4.64 13.57 11.42
C ALA A 249 -3.46 14.49 11.05
N SER A 250 -2.76 14.23 9.94
CA SER A 250 -1.68 15.13 9.50
C SER A 250 -2.21 16.54 9.16
N HIS A 251 -1.54 17.57 9.68
CA HIS A 251 -1.81 18.98 9.38
C HIS A 251 -1.00 19.53 8.19
N ASP A 252 -0.22 18.71 7.49
CA ASP A 252 0.47 19.18 6.29
C ASP A 252 -0.54 19.56 5.19
N SER A 253 -0.22 20.61 4.43
CA SER A 253 -1.12 21.10 3.38
C SER A 253 -1.19 20.20 2.14
N ILE A 254 -0.19 19.32 1.93
CA ILE A 254 -0.16 18.39 0.80
C ILE A 254 -0.50 16.98 1.28
N TYR A 255 0.16 16.53 2.36
CA TYR A 255 -0.08 15.23 2.97
C TYR A 255 -1.00 15.36 4.19
N GLY A 256 -2.13 16.06 3.99
CA GLY A 256 -3.14 16.25 5.02
C GLY A 256 -3.88 14.96 5.34
N GLY A 257 -4.09 14.70 6.62
CA GLY A 257 -4.90 13.58 7.08
C GLY A 257 -6.37 13.79 6.74
N VAL A 258 -7.16 12.72 6.81
CA VAL A 258 -8.59 12.78 6.52
C VAL A 258 -9.35 13.65 7.54
N ALA A 259 -8.93 13.60 8.80
CA ALA A 259 -9.55 14.29 9.93
C ALA A 259 -8.46 14.92 10.85
N PRO A 260 -7.84 16.05 10.44
CA PRO A 260 -6.76 16.70 11.18
C PRO A 260 -7.18 17.32 12.52
N GLY A 261 -8.46 17.55 12.77
CA GLY A 261 -8.98 18.15 14.00
C GLY A 261 -9.22 17.15 15.14
N VAL A 262 -9.01 15.85 14.94
CA VAL A 262 -9.27 14.84 15.98
C VAL A 262 -8.32 14.98 17.17
N GLU A 263 -8.79 14.59 18.35
CA GLU A 263 -7.93 14.35 19.50
C GLU A 263 -7.24 12.99 19.35
N LEU A 264 -6.02 13.00 18.82
CA LEU A 264 -5.27 11.80 18.51
C LEU A 264 -4.65 11.20 19.78
N LEU A 265 -4.99 9.94 20.08
CA LEU A 265 -4.46 9.16 21.20
C LEU A 265 -3.44 8.15 20.68
N ASN A 266 -2.21 8.22 21.18
CA ASN A 266 -1.12 7.31 20.84
C ASN A 266 -1.11 6.13 21.80
N ILE A 267 -1.61 4.97 21.36
CA ILE A 267 -1.61 3.74 22.14
C ILE A 267 -0.55 2.81 21.56
N LYS A 268 0.65 2.84 22.15
CA LYS A 268 1.79 2.07 21.68
C LYS A 268 1.69 0.61 22.15
N VAL A 269 1.32 -0.28 21.24
CA VAL A 269 1.12 -1.72 21.47
C VAL A 269 2.15 -2.59 20.76
N LEU A 270 2.88 -2.02 19.80
CA LEU A 270 4.05 -2.62 19.15
C LEU A 270 5.31 -1.82 19.52
N ASP A 271 6.46 -2.48 19.50
CA ASP A 271 7.74 -1.79 19.56
C ASP A 271 8.00 -1.01 18.26
N SER A 272 9.05 -0.20 18.25
CA SER A 272 9.44 0.66 17.13
C SER A 272 9.82 -0.12 15.86
N ALA A 273 10.08 -1.42 15.99
CA ALA A 273 10.32 -2.35 14.88
C ALA A 273 9.04 -3.06 14.40
N GLY A 274 7.87 -2.72 14.96
CA GLY A 274 6.57 -3.28 14.58
C GLY A 274 6.30 -4.66 15.19
N ARG A 275 7.01 -5.05 16.24
CA ARG A 275 6.81 -6.34 16.93
C ARG A 275 5.96 -6.15 18.18
N GLY A 276 5.07 -7.09 18.44
CA GLY A 276 4.26 -7.08 19.65
C GLY A 276 3.57 -8.40 19.89
N GLN A 277 2.92 -8.48 21.05
CA GLN A 277 2.16 -9.66 21.47
C GLN A 277 0.67 -9.34 21.46
N PRO A 278 -0.20 -10.33 21.22
CA PRO A 278 -1.66 -10.14 21.28
C PRO A 278 -2.11 -9.54 22.61
N THR A 279 -1.47 -9.92 23.72
CA THR A 279 -1.76 -9.40 25.07
C THR A 279 -1.43 -7.90 25.22
N PHE A 280 -0.41 -7.39 24.53
CA PHE A 280 -0.10 -5.96 24.54
C PHE A 280 -1.17 -5.17 23.78
N ILE A 281 -1.70 -5.73 22.69
CA ILE A 281 -2.78 -5.13 21.93
C ILE A 281 -4.08 -5.16 22.73
N THR A 282 -4.44 -6.28 23.38
CA THR A 282 -5.62 -6.33 24.27
C THR A 282 -5.53 -5.29 25.39
N ARG A 283 -4.39 -5.19 26.09
CA ARG A 283 -4.18 -4.13 27.09
C ARG A 283 -4.21 -2.72 26.50
N GLY A 284 -3.83 -2.58 25.24
CA GLY A 284 -3.93 -1.32 24.50
C GLY A 284 -5.38 -0.94 24.22
N ILE A 285 -6.24 -1.92 23.89
CA ILE A 285 -7.69 -1.69 23.75
C ILE A 285 -8.25 -1.21 25.09
N ASP A 286 -7.91 -1.86 26.20
CA ASP A 286 -8.31 -1.43 27.54
C ASP A 286 -7.85 0.02 27.82
N ALA A 287 -6.58 0.33 27.58
CA ALA A 287 -6.04 1.67 27.76
C ALA A 287 -6.68 2.74 26.85
N ALA A 288 -7.11 2.35 25.65
CA ALA A 288 -7.81 3.25 24.73
C ALA A 288 -9.24 3.55 25.22
N LEU A 289 -9.92 2.55 25.79
CA LEU A 289 -11.23 2.72 26.45
C LEU A 289 -11.11 3.63 27.68
N ASP A 290 -10.13 3.38 28.56
CA ASP A 290 -9.84 4.22 29.73
C ASP A 290 -9.52 5.66 29.33
N ALA A 291 -8.82 5.82 28.20
CA ALA A 291 -8.52 7.12 27.62
C ALA A 291 -9.72 7.74 26.88
N GLY A 292 -10.91 7.14 26.90
CA GLY A 292 -12.14 7.69 26.31
C GLY A 292 -12.14 7.75 24.78
N ALA A 293 -11.47 6.81 24.12
CA ALA A 293 -11.49 6.71 22.66
C ALA A 293 -12.90 6.44 22.13
N GLN A 294 -13.29 7.14 21.07
CA GLN A 294 -14.57 6.97 20.37
C GLN A 294 -14.41 6.22 19.05
N VAL A 295 -13.21 6.26 18.48
CA VAL A 295 -12.81 5.47 17.33
C VAL A 295 -11.42 4.89 17.59
N MET A 296 -11.20 3.62 17.26
CA MET A 296 -9.90 2.96 17.37
C MET A 296 -9.43 2.49 15.98
N SER A 297 -8.17 2.78 15.64
CA SER A 297 -7.50 2.32 14.43
C SER A 297 -6.45 1.26 14.78
N LEU A 298 -6.65 0.03 14.29
CA LEU A 298 -5.75 -1.09 14.48
C LEU A 298 -5.21 -1.55 13.12
N SER A 299 -4.10 -0.95 12.70
CA SER A 299 -3.41 -1.25 11.45
C SER A 299 -2.40 -2.40 11.59
N LEU A 300 -2.80 -3.44 12.30
CA LEU A 300 -1.96 -4.58 12.70
C LEU A 300 -2.78 -5.86 12.71
N GLY A 301 -2.10 -7.01 12.79
CA GLY A 301 -2.79 -8.26 13.04
C GLY A 301 -1.89 -9.48 13.04
N PHE A 302 -2.48 -10.61 13.43
CA PHE A 302 -1.87 -11.93 13.37
C PHE A 302 -2.53 -12.78 12.30
N ASN A 303 -1.76 -13.33 11.37
CA ASN A 303 -2.25 -14.14 10.26
C ASN A 303 -2.30 -15.63 10.58
N HIS A 304 -3.15 -16.32 9.83
CA HIS A 304 -3.39 -17.76 9.94
C HIS A 304 -2.43 -18.59 9.10
N LEU A 305 -1.52 -17.95 8.36
CA LEU A 305 -0.55 -18.68 7.55
C LEU A 305 0.37 -19.50 8.45
N PRO A 306 0.78 -20.71 8.02
CA PRO A 306 1.61 -21.59 8.84
C PRO A 306 2.92 -20.93 9.25
N SER A 307 3.40 -21.22 10.46
CA SER A 307 4.66 -20.67 10.98
C SER A 307 5.92 -21.05 10.18
N TRP A 308 5.85 -22.13 9.39
CA TRP A 308 6.92 -22.52 8.48
C TRP A 308 6.94 -21.71 7.17
N SER A 309 5.86 -20.97 6.87
CA SER A 309 5.78 -20.08 5.71
C SER A 309 6.35 -18.69 6.03
N ASN A 310 6.86 -18.00 5.02
CA ASN A 310 7.45 -16.67 5.22
C ASN A 310 6.40 -15.68 5.78
N GLY A 311 6.70 -15.10 6.94
CA GLY A 311 5.81 -14.18 7.65
C GLY A 311 4.56 -14.83 8.25
N GLY A 312 4.43 -16.16 8.21
CA GLY A 312 3.33 -16.87 8.81
C GLY A 312 3.43 -16.92 10.34
N GLN A 313 2.31 -16.75 11.02
CA GLN A 313 2.27 -16.70 12.49
C GLN A 313 1.54 -17.91 13.11
N GLY A 314 0.82 -18.70 12.30
CA GLY A 314 0.05 -19.86 12.76
C GLY A 314 -1.05 -19.48 13.74
N TRP A 315 -1.55 -18.25 13.69
CA TRP A 315 -2.61 -17.80 14.58
C TRP A 315 -3.92 -18.50 14.22
N ALA A 316 -4.68 -18.94 15.22
CA ALA A 316 -5.94 -19.64 15.01
C ALA A 316 -7.11 -18.84 15.61
N CYS A 317 -8.18 -18.73 14.83
CA CYS A 317 -9.41 -18.04 15.19
C CYS A 317 -10.58 -18.64 14.39
N PRO A 318 -10.91 -19.92 14.63
CA PRO A 318 -11.84 -20.67 13.78
C PRO A 318 -13.27 -20.12 13.80
N ASP A 319 -13.64 -19.32 14.80
CA ASP A 319 -15.00 -18.84 15.09
C ASP A 319 -15.09 -17.31 15.30
N GLY A 320 -14.00 -16.57 15.07
CA GLY A 320 -13.99 -15.12 15.28
C GLY A 320 -13.94 -14.70 16.76
N ASP A 321 -13.61 -15.62 17.67
CA ASP A 321 -13.62 -15.39 19.12
C ASP A 321 -12.24 -15.65 19.79
N CYS A 322 -11.15 -15.61 19.02
CA CYS A 322 -9.81 -15.58 19.62
C CYS A 322 -9.66 -14.35 20.53
N GLN A 323 -8.70 -14.39 21.45
CA GLN A 323 -8.49 -13.33 22.46
C GLN A 323 -8.55 -11.90 21.88
N LEU A 324 -7.93 -11.68 20.73
CA LEU A 324 -7.88 -10.35 20.12
C LEU A 324 -9.20 -9.96 19.45
N CYS A 325 -9.87 -10.87 18.75
CA CYS A 325 -11.20 -10.62 18.19
C CYS A 325 -12.24 -10.39 19.29
N ARG A 326 -12.18 -11.16 20.39
CA ARG A 326 -13.06 -11.00 21.55
C ARG A 326 -12.88 -9.63 22.19
N ALA A 327 -11.64 -9.19 22.42
CA ALA A 327 -11.37 -7.85 22.97
C ALA A 327 -11.97 -6.74 22.11
N VAL A 328 -11.82 -6.85 20.78
CA VAL A 328 -12.43 -5.89 19.84
C VAL A 328 -13.97 -5.93 19.89
N ASN A 329 -14.57 -7.13 19.87
CA ASN A 329 -16.02 -7.26 19.95
C ASN A 329 -16.56 -6.69 21.27
N THR A 330 -15.91 -6.97 22.40
CA THR A 330 -16.28 -6.44 23.72
C THR A 330 -16.20 -4.92 23.73
N ALA A 331 -15.10 -4.31 23.26
CA ALA A 331 -14.96 -2.86 23.23
C ALA A 331 -16.11 -2.19 22.48
N VAL A 332 -16.48 -2.70 21.29
CA VAL A 332 -17.61 -2.16 20.51
C VAL A 332 -18.93 -2.30 21.26
N GLN A 333 -19.17 -3.44 21.93
CA GLN A 333 -20.44 -3.74 22.59
C GLN A 333 -20.62 -3.03 23.94
N THR A 334 -19.56 -2.78 24.70
CA THR A 334 -19.64 -2.20 26.05
C THR A 334 -19.69 -0.68 26.05
N ASP A 335 -18.76 -0.05 25.34
CA ASP A 335 -18.53 1.39 25.44
C ASP A 335 -18.96 2.15 24.19
N GLY A 336 -19.47 1.42 23.19
CA GLY A 336 -19.90 2.01 21.94
C GLY A 336 -18.76 2.71 21.18
N VAL A 337 -17.55 2.14 21.24
CA VAL A 337 -16.43 2.58 20.41
C VAL A 337 -16.52 1.94 19.03
N ILE A 338 -16.11 2.66 17.99
CA ILE A 338 -15.99 2.07 16.65
C ILE A 338 -14.56 1.60 16.44
N VAL A 339 -14.38 0.30 16.20
CA VAL A 339 -13.05 -0.28 15.95
C VAL A 339 -12.88 -0.56 14.47
N VAL A 340 -11.85 0.05 13.87
CA VAL A 340 -11.46 -0.10 12.47
C VAL A 340 -10.18 -0.92 12.42
N VAL A 341 -10.20 -2.01 11.65
CA VAL A 341 -9.10 -2.99 11.59
C VAL A 341 -8.65 -3.21 10.15
N ALA A 342 -7.35 -3.40 9.95
CA ALA A 342 -6.83 -3.84 8.66
C ALA A 342 -7.23 -5.30 8.37
N ALA A 343 -7.58 -5.60 7.11
CA ALA A 343 -7.93 -6.97 6.71
C ALA A 343 -6.73 -7.95 6.77
N GLY A 344 -5.52 -7.44 6.51
CA GLY A 344 -4.29 -8.23 6.35
C GLY A 344 -3.68 -8.06 4.97
N ASN A 345 -2.42 -8.49 4.82
CA ASN A 345 -1.64 -8.37 3.59
C ASN A 345 -1.17 -9.75 3.10
N GLU A 346 -2.05 -10.75 3.19
CA GLU A 346 -1.70 -12.17 3.08
C GLU A 346 -1.99 -12.77 1.71
N HIS A 347 -2.73 -12.09 0.83
CA HIS A 347 -3.33 -12.72 -0.35
C HIS A 347 -2.30 -13.36 -1.28
N GLU A 348 -1.21 -12.67 -1.63
CA GLU A 348 -0.16 -13.24 -2.49
C GLU A 348 0.50 -14.48 -1.90
N ARG A 349 0.68 -14.52 -0.57
CA ARG A 349 1.26 -15.66 0.14
C ARG A 349 0.26 -16.81 0.24
N ALA A 350 -1.01 -16.51 0.49
CA ALA A 350 -2.09 -17.47 0.46
C ALA A 350 -2.21 -18.12 -0.93
N GLU A 351 -2.21 -17.33 -2.01
CA GLU A 351 -2.22 -17.82 -3.39
C GLU A 351 -1.00 -18.69 -3.70
N PHE A 352 0.20 -18.28 -3.27
CA PHE A 352 1.39 -19.11 -3.43
C PHE A 352 1.24 -20.48 -2.75
N LEU A 353 0.72 -20.52 -1.51
CA LEU A 353 0.50 -21.76 -0.78
C LEU A 353 -0.58 -22.65 -1.43
N ARG A 354 -1.66 -22.05 -1.94
CA ARG A 354 -2.69 -22.78 -2.70
C ARG A 354 -2.10 -23.40 -3.97
N ASN A 355 -1.35 -22.63 -4.74
CA ASN A 355 -0.73 -23.07 -5.98
C ASN A 355 0.41 -24.09 -5.76
N SER A 356 1.05 -24.07 -4.59
CA SER A 356 2.09 -25.02 -4.19
C SER A 356 1.55 -26.32 -3.58
N GLY A 357 0.24 -26.57 -3.66
CA GLY A 357 -0.37 -27.81 -3.18
C GLY A 357 -0.62 -27.86 -1.67
N SER A 358 -0.58 -26.71 -0.98
CA SER A 358 -0.89 -26.59 0.45
C SER A 358 -2.11 -25.70 0.75
N PRO A 359 -3.22 -25.78 -0.01
CA PRO A 359 -4.37 -24.89 0.17
C PRO A 359 -5.10 -25.07 1.52
N ALA A 360 -4.93 -26.22 2.17
CA ALA A 360 -5.53 -26.56 3.47
C ALA A 360 -4.62 -26.18 4.66
N SER A 361 -3.50 -25.49 4.41
CA SER A 361 -2.55 -25.12 5.47
C SER A 361 -2.99 -23.92 6.30
N PHE A 362 -4.01 -23.19 5.85
CA PHE A 362 -4.66 -22.10 6.56
C PHE A 362 -6.16 -22.07 6.18
N ASP A 363 -6.99 -21.55 7.08
CA ASP A 363 -8.45 -21.47 6.97
C ASP A 363 -8.95 -20.16 6.33
N THR A 364 -8.20 -19.07 6.47
CA THR A 364 -8.53 -17.75 5.92
C THR A 364 -7.29 -16.89 5.68
N GLU A 365 -7.41 -15.90 4.80
CA GLU A 365 -6.35 -14.91 4.52
C GLU A 365 -6.44 -13.72 5.47
N LEU A 366 -7.55 -13.57 6.19
CA LEU A 366 -7.77 -12.45 7.09
C LEU A 366 -6.95 -12.61 8.37
N GLY A 367 -6.30 -11.53 8.79
CA GLY A 367 -5.63 -11.48 10.09
C GLY A 367 -6.65 -11.35 11.24
N CYS A 368 -6.19 -11.56 12.46
CA CYS A 368 -6.87 -11.12 13.69
C CYS A 368 -6.25 -9.82 14.17
N PRO A 369 -7.01 -8.73 14.40
CA PRO A 369 -8.47 -8.69 14.58
C PRO A 369 -9.31 -8.45 13.31
N GLY A 370 -8.76 -8.54 12.10
CA GLY A 370 -9.50 -8.43 10.84
C GLY A 370 -10.75 -9.33 10.72
N GLN A 371 -10.78 -10.44 11.47
CA GLN A 371 -11.93 -11.33 11.59
C GLN A 371 -12.93 -10.97 12.70
N ALA A 372 -12.72 -9.93 13.50
CA ALA A 372 -13.65 -9.56 14.55
C ALA A 372 -15.02 -9.21 13.96
N ARG A 373 -16.09 -9.70 14.60
CA ARG A 373 -17.48 -9.58 14.11
C ARG A 373 -17.95 -8.13 14.12
N GLU A 374 -17.62 -7.42 15.19
CA GLU A 374 -18.08 -6.05 15.42
C GLU A 374 -17.16 -4.98 14.84
N ALA A 375 -15.97 -5.37 14.37
CA ALA A 375 -15.03 -4.45 13.74
C ALA A 375 -15.49 -4.06 12.33
N ILE A 376 -15.03 -2.88 11.88
CA ILE A 376 -15.04 -2.51 10.47
C ILE A 376 -13.69 -2.93 9.89
N THR A 377 -13.69 -4.01 9.11
CA THR A 377 -12.51 -4.58 8.48
C THR A 377 -12.30 -3.96 7.11
N VAL A 378 -11.10 -3.45 6.86
CA VAL A 378 -10.80 -2.63 5.69
C VAL A 378 -9.82 -3.33 4.75
N GLY A 379 -10.25 -3.54 3.50
CA GLY A 379 -9.41 -3.97 2.37
C GLY A 379 -8.69 -2.79 1.71
N ALA A 380 -7.64 -3.09 0.93
CA ALA A 380 -6.84 -2.08 0.23
C ALA A 380 -7.14 -2.08 -1.27
N ILE A 381 -7.33 -0.90 -1.82
CA ILE A 381 -7.40 -0.66 -3.27
C ILE A 381 -6.29 0.29 -3.73
N THR A 382 -5.99 0.26 -5.02
CA THR A 382 -5.17 1.28 -5.68
C THR A 382 -5.90 2.61 -5.73
N LYS A 383 -5.12 3.70 -5.75
CA LYS A 383 -5.65 5.02 -6.04
C LYS A 383 -6.02 5.16 -7.50
N GLU A 384 -6.96 6.07 -7.78
CA GLU A 384 -7.48 6.46 -9.09
C GLU A 384 -8.19 5.35 -9.89
N THR A 385 -7.59 4.17 -9.97
CA THR A 385 -8.09 2.98 -10.67
C THR A 385 -9.01 2.11 -9.82
N PHE A 386 -8.95 2.24 -8.49
CA PHE A 386 -9.79 1.51 -7.53
C PHE A 386 -9.75 -0.02 -7.66
N LEU A 387 -8.63 -0.57 -8.11
CA LEU A 387 -8.42 -2.02 -8.22
C LEU A 387 -8.03 -2.60 -6.87
N THR A 388 -8.48 -3.82 -6.56
CA THR A 388 -8.04 -4.54 -5.37
C THR A 388 -6.51 -4.67 -5.37
N ALA A 389 -5.87 -4.26 -4.27
CA ALA A 389 -4.43 -4.43 -4.11
C ALA A 389 -4.09 -5.93 -4.08
N SER A 390 -3.04 -6.33 -4.79
CA SER A 390 -2.64 -7.74 -4.93
C SER A 390 -2.37 -8.42 -3.58
N PHE A 391 -1.85 -7.67 -2.59
CA PHE A 391 -1.58 -8.18 -1.25
C PHE A 391 -2.82 -8.22 -0.33
N SER A 392 -3.90 -7.50 -0.65
CA SER A 392 -5.03 -7.30 0.28
C SER A 392 -5.71 -8.63 0.59
N SER A 393 -5.69 -9.03 1.87
CA SER A 393 -6.34 -10.25 2.33
C SER A 393 -7.82 -10.28 1.96
N ARG A 394 -8.30 -11.46 1.56
CA ARG A 394 -9.65 -11.68 1.08
C ARG A 394 -10.44 -12.57 2.02
N GLY A 395 -11.75 -12.36 2.06
CA GLY A 395 -12.66 -13.26 2.75
C GLY A 395 -12.92 -14.58 2.01
N PRO A 396 -13.75 -15.44 2.61
CA PRO A 396 -14.43 -15.23 3.89
C PRO A 396 -13.50 -15.37 5.10
N SER A 397 -13.99 -14.97 6.28
CA SER A 397 -13.39 -15.37 7.57
C SER A 397 -13.39 -16.90 7.74
N ALA A 398 -12.63 -17.41 8.70
CA ALA A 398 -12.52 -18.84 8.98
C ALA A 398 -13.89 -19.51 9.28
N TYR A 399 -14.85 -18.74 9.79
CA TYR A 399 -16.22 -19.19 10.09
C TYR A 399 -17.26 -18.73 9.05
N GLY A 400 -16.83 -18.32 7.85
CA GLY A 400 -17.72 -18.07 6.71
C GLY A 400 -18.38 -16.69 6.67
N ALA A 401 -18.12 -15.79 7.63
CA ALA A 401 -18.63 -14.42 7.55
C ALA A 401 -17.95 -13.62 6.44
N ALA A 402 -18.74 -12.76 5.78
CA ALA A 402 -18.30 -11.87 4.72
C ALA A 402 -17.40 -10.77 5.28
N LYS A 403 -16.17 -10.70 4.77
CA LYS A 403 -15.12 -9.72 5.07
C LYS A 403 -14.25 -9.54 3.81
N PRO A 404 -13.53 -8.41 3.63
CA PRO A 404 -13.61 -7.19 4.42
C PRO A 404 -15.01 -6.54 4.34
N ASP A 405 -15.32 -5.61 5.25
CA ASP A 405 -16.59 -4.89 5.21
C ASP A 405 -16.60 -3.84 4.10
N ILE A 406 -15.46 -3.18 3.89
CA ILE A 406 -15.28 -2.07 2.95
C ILE A 406 -13.82 -2.00 2.47
N ALA A 407 -13.55 -1.20 1.44
CA ALA A 407 -12.20 -0.91 0.99
C ALA A 407 -11.89 0.60 0.93
N ALA A 408 -10.60 0.93 1.05
CA ALA A 408 -10.09 2.28 0.87
C ALA A 408 -8.71 2.26 0.20
N PRO A 409 -8.24 3.39 -0.37
CA PRO A 409 -6.91 3.47 -0.95
C PRO A 409 -5.83 3.03 0.04
N GLY A 410 -5.05 2.02 -0.33
CA GLY A 410 -4.00 1.44 0.53
C GLY A 410 -2.69 1.20 -0.20
N VAL A 411 -2.59 1.58 -1.47
CA VAL A 411 -1.37 1.40 -2.29
C VAL A 411 -0.68 2.75 -2.47
N ASN A 412 0.63 2.78 -2.21
CA ASN A 412 1.51 3.92 -2.36
C ASN A 412 0.98 5.17 -1.64
N VAL A 413 0.62 5.05 -0.36
CA VAL A 413 0.12 6.18 0.44
C VAL A 413 1.31 6.89 1.09
N THR A 414 1.49 8.18 0.77
CA THR A 414 2.57 9.02 1.31
C THR A 414 2.07 9.79 2.52
N SER A 415 2.58 9.48 3.71
CA SER A 415 2.15 10.07 4.98
C SER A 415 3.35 10.36 5.89
N ALA A 416 3.10 10.89 7.09
CA ALA A 416 4.10 11.30 8.06
C ALA A 416 5.12 10.19 8.37
N LEU A 417 6.39 10.55 8.48
CA LEU A 417 7.50 9.70 8.88
C LEU A 417 8.11 10.27 10.17
N VAL A 418 8.62 9.40 11.05
CA VAL A 418 9.38 9.83 12.25
C VAL A 418 10.44 10.86 11.86
N ALA A 419 10.34 12.06 12.43
CA ALA A 419 11.17 13.18 12.00
C ALA A 419 12.64 12.96 12.42
N PRO A 420 13.62 13.28 11.57
CA PRO A 420 15.03 13.19 11.94
C PRO A 420 15.35 13.98 13.22
N ARG A 421 16.13 13.36 14.13
CA ARG A 421 16.56 13.97 15.39
C ARG A 421 18.00 14.44 15.34
N ASP A 422 18.31 15.49 16.08
CA ASP A 422 19.68 15.89 16.40
C ASP A 422 20.27 14.99 17.51
N PRO A 423 21.58 15.08 17.82
CA PRO A 423 22.18 14.32 18.92
C PRO A 423 21.59 14.60 20.31
N ALA A 424 20.86 15.69 20.49
CA ALA A 424 20.17 16.04 21.72
C ALA A 424 18.74 15.50 21.79
N GLY A 425 18.26 14.81 20.74
CA GLY A 425 16.93 14.22 20.67
C GLY A 425 15.82 15.20 20.27
N ASN A 426 16.17 16.40 19.80
CA ASN A 426 15.22 17.37 19.25
C ASN A 426 14.99 17.13 17.77
N VAL A 427 13.82 17.53 17.26
CA VAL A 427 13.56 17.50 15.81
C VAL A 427 14.53 18.45 15.12
N ARG A 428 15.20 17.96 14.08
CA ARG A 428 16.10 18.78 13.28
C ARG A 428 15.32 19.97 12.67
N PRO A 429 15.86 21.20 12.68
CA PRO A 429 15.19 22.34 12.07
C PRO A 429 15.23 22.25 10.53
N ASN A 430 14.33 23.00 9.87
CA ASN A 430 14.29 23.18 8.41
C ASN A 430 14.17 21.88 7.58
N LEU A 431 13.50 20.87 8.13
CA LEU A 431 13.21 19.62 7.42
C LEU A 431 12.24 19.88 6.26
N ASN A 432 12.54 19.32 5.10
CA ASN A 432 11.63 19.34 3.97
C ASN A 432 10.63 18.17 4.04
N ARG A 433 9.58 18.21 3.21
CA ARG A 433 8.55 17.16 3.20
C ARG A 433 9.10 15.75 2.97
N GLY A 434 10.11 15.60 2.11
CA GLY A 434 10.71 14.28 1.84
C GLY A 434 11.49 13.70 3.02
N GLU A 435 11.93 14.53 3.97
CA GLU A 435 12.52 14.06 5.24
C GLU A 435 11.46 13.74 6.30
N LEU A 436 10.22 14.21 6.10
CA LEU A 436 9.08 14.08 7.02
C LEU A 436 7.99 13.14 6.50
N SER A 437 8.17 12.53 5.32
CA SER A 437 7.19 11.64 4.73
C SER A 437 7.80 10.32 4.26
N LEU A 438 6.95 9.31 4.19
CA LEU A 438 7.26 7.99 3.66
C LEU A 438 6.05 7.45 2.89
N THR A 439 6.31 6.78 1.78
CA THR A 439 5.30 6.07 1.00
C THR A 439 5.25 4.61 1.43
N LEU A 440 4.08 4.13 1.84
CA LEU A 440 3.83 2.74 2.23
C LEU A 440 2.61 2.17 1.50
N SER A 441 2.58 0.84 1.38
CA SER A 441 1.44 0.09 0.83
C SER A 441 1.00 -0.96 1.85
N GLY A 442 -0.31 -1.04 2.10
CA GLY A 442 -0.89 -1.99 3.04
C GLY A 442 -2.36 -1.69 3.33
N THR A 443 -3.10 -2.72 3.77
CA THR A 443 -4.40 -2.51 4.44
C THR A 443 -4.26 -1.64 5.69
N SER A 444 -3.06 -1.61 6.28
CA SER A 444 -2.63 -0.68 7.33
C SER A 444 -2.71 0.80 6.96
N MET A 445 -2.69 1.16 5.68
CA MET A 445 -2.88 2.54 5.21
C MET A 445 -4.34 2.82 4.83
N ALA A 446 -5.08 1.80 4.40
CA ALA A 446 -6.51 1.90 4.10
C ALA A 446 -7.37 2.08 5.36
N ALA A 447 -7.08 1.32 6.43
CA ALA A 447 -7.81 1.39 7.71
C ALA A 447 -7.83 2.79 8.36
N PRO A 448 -6.71 3.56 8.45
CA PRO A 448 -6.73 4.90 9.01
C PRO A 448 -7.52 5.90 8.16
N ILE A 449 -7.60 5.72 6.84
CA ILE A 449 -8.45 6.58 5.98
C ILE A 449 -9.92 6.42 6.35
N ILE A 450 -10.38 5.18 6.53
CA ILE A 450 -11.73 4.89 7.05
C ILE A 450 -11.92 5.45 8.46
N THR A 451 -10.90 5.34 9.31
CA THR A 451 -10.93 5.86 10.69
C THR A 451 -11.17 7.37 10.69
N GLY A 452 -10.47 8.12 9.84
CA GLY A 452 -10.68 9.56 9.69
C GLY A 452 -12.08 9.88 9.16
N ALA A 453 -12.57 9.16 8.15
CA ALA A 453 -13.93 9.34 7.63
C ALA A 453 -15.01 9.11 8.71
N ILE A 454 -14.85 8.10 9.57
CA ILE A 454 -15.73 7.84 10.70
C ILE A 454 -15.71 9.01 11.69
N ALA A 455 -14.54 9.61 11.94
CA ALA A 455 -14.44 10.79 12.78
C ALA A 455 -15.19 12.00 12.18
N LEU A 456 -15.10 12.22 10.87
CA LEU A 456 -15.87 13.26 10.17
C LEU A 456 -17.38 13.03 10.31
N ILE A 457 -17.85 11.80 10.05
CA ILE A 457 -19.26 11.44 10.19
C ILE A 457 -19.72 11.66 11.63
N ARG A 458 -18.91 11.26 12.61
CA ARG A 458 -19.25 11.44 14.03
C ARG A 458 -19.35 12.92 14.40
N GLN A 459 -18.40 13.76 13.97
CA GLN A 459 -18.45 15.21 14.17
C GLN A 459 -19.73 15.80 13.56
N LEU A 460 -20.02 15.49 12.30
CA LEU A 460 -21.20 15.99 11.58
C LEU A 460 -22.50 15.64 12.30
N ARG A 461 -22.64 14.39 12.73
CA ARG A 461 -23.83 13.91 13.44
C ARG A 461 -23.97 14.57 14.80
N SER A 462 -22.86 14.69 15.55
CA SER A 462 -22.84 15.37 16.84
C SER A 462 -23.23 16.85 16.71
N ALA A 463 -22.69 17.56 15.73
CA ALA A 463 -23.01 18.97 15.47
C ALA A 463 -24.48 19.17 15.06
N SER A 464 -25.08 18.16 14.44
CA SER A 464 -26.49 18.16 14.02
C SER A 464 -27.45 17.60 15.08
N GLY A 465 -26.98 17.24 16.27
CA GLY A 465 -27.79 16.61 17.32
C GLY A 465 -28.37 15.23 16.95
N GLN A 466 -27.74 14.55 15.98
CA GLN A 466 -28.15 13.21 15.54
C GLN A 466 -27.53 12.11 16.40
N ASP A 467 -28.12 10.91 16.37
CA ASP A 467 -27.59 9.75 17.10
C ASP A 467 -26.14 9.41 16.69
N VAL A 468 -25.21 9.46 17.63
CA VAL A 468 -23.78 9.15 17.42
C VAL A 468 -23.40 7.74 17.87
N SER A 469 -24.39 6.85 18.07
CA SER A 469 -24.13 5.43 18.36
C SER A 469 -23.30 4.77 17.24
N PRO A 470 -22.47 3.76 17.56
CA PRO A 470 -21.72 3.01 16.55
C PRO A 470 -22.59 2.45 15.43
N ALA A 471 -23.78 1.94 15.78
CA ALA A 471 -24.72 1.42 14.80
C ALA A 471 -25.17 2.51 13.83
N ALA A 472 -25.49 3.71 14.34
CA ALA A 472 -25.90 4.83 13.50
C ALA A 472 -24.77 5.35 12.61
N ILE A 473 -23.54 5.44 13.13
CA ILE A 473 -22.37 5.85 12.34
C ILE A 473 -22.01 4.79 11.29
N ARG A 474 -22.00 3.52 11.66
CA ARG A 474 -21.79 2.39 10.73
C ARG A 474 -22.85 2.41 9.64
N ASN A 475 -24.13 2.58 9.99
CA ASN A 475 -25.20 2.69 9.01
C ASN A 475 -25.01 3.90 8.09
N HIS A 476 -24.63 5.06 8.63
CA HIS A 476 -24.34 6.25 7.82
C HIS A 476 -23.20 5.96 6.83
N LEU A 477 -22.08 5.43 7.31
CA LEU A 477 -20.95 5.07 6.46
C LEU A 477 -21.36 4.10 5.34
N LEU A 478 -22.04 3.00 5.67
CA LEU A 478 -22.38 1.95 4.71
C LEU A 478 -23.44 2.38 3.69
N THR A 479 -24.30 3.33 4.02
CA THR A 479 -25.40 3.77 3.15
C THR A 479 -25.09 5.02 2.32
N ARG A 480 -24.22 5.90 2.82
CA ARG A 480 -23.90 7.19 2.16
C ARG A 480 -22.42 7.43 1.92
N GLY A 481 -21.56 6.76 2.68
CA GLY A 481 -20.10 6.93 2.59
C GLY A 481 -19.42 5.99 1.60
N LEU A 482 -20.17 5.24 0.78
CA LEU A 482 -19.59 4.21 -0.10
C LEU A 482 -20.04 4.34 -1.55
N ARG A 483 -19.15 3.94 -2.46
CA ARG A 483 -19.46 3.66 -3.87
C ARG A 483 -19.19 2.20 -4.18
N HIS A 484 -20.15 1.56 -4.82
CA HIS A 484 -20.01 0.18 -5.26
C HIS A 484 -18.84 0.04 -6.26
N LEU A 485 -18.03 -0.99 -6.07
CA LEU A 485 -16.99 -1.39 -7.02
C LEU A 485 -17.43 -2.67 -7.72
N ALA A 486 -17.18 -2.77 -9.02
CA ALA A 486 -17.41 -3.99 -9.78
C ALA A 486 -16.30 -5.03 -9.51
N ALA A 487 -16.13 -5.39 -8.24
CA ALA A 487 -15.19 -6.38 -7.73
C ALA A 487 -15.90 -7.33 -6.73
N PRO A 488 -15.41 -8.56 -6.54
CA PRO A 488 -16.05 -9.50 -5.62
C PRO A 488 -16.17 -8.94 -4.19
N THR A 489 -17.29 -9.17 -3.53
CA THR A 489 -17.53 -8.71 -2.13
C THR A 489 -16.46 -9.21 -1.17
N ARG A 490 -15.90 -10.41 -1.40
CA ARG A 490 -14.78 -10.94 -0.59
C ARG A 490 -13.47 -10.15 -0.71
N GLU A 491 -13.37 -9.24 -1.67
CA GLU A 491 -12.20 -8.39 -1.93
C GLU A 491 -12.39 -6.97 -1.42
N VAL A 492 -13.56 -6.38 -1.68
CA VAL A 492 -13.82 -4.94 -1.43
C VAL A 492 -14.99 -4.68 -0.48
N GLY A 493 -15.64 -5.73 0.03
CA GLY A 493 -16.82 -5.61 0.87
C GLY A 493 -17.97 -4.92 0.15
N ALA A 494 -18.60 -3.95 0.82
CA ALA A 494 -19.69 -3.15 0.29
C ALA A 494 -19.25 -2.10 -0.76
N GLY A 495 -17.94 -1.91 -0.97
CA GLY A 495 -17.39 -0.98 -1.96
C GLY A 495 -16.27 -0.11 -1.40
N ARG A 496 -15.98 0.99 -2.10
CA ARG A 496 -14.94 1.96 -1.70
C ARG A 496 -15.51 3.12 -0.91
N LEU A 497 -14.70 3.70 -0.03
CA LEU A 497 -15.00 4.98 0.61
C LEU A 497 -15.24 6.09 -0.44
N ASN A 498 -16.27 6.90 -0.19
CA ASN A 498 -16.58 8.11 -0.91
C ASN A 498 -17.39 9.06 0.00
N LEU A 499 -16.89 10.26 0.24
CA LEU A 499 -17.47 11.23 1.16
C LEU A 499 -18.41 12.23 0.47
N SER A 500 -18.57 12.16 -0.85
CA SER A 500 -19.36 13.16 -1.59
C SER A 500 -20.83 13.19 -1.19
N ASP A 501 -21.40 12.06 -0.76
CA ASP A 501 -22.82 11.90 -0.45
C ASP A 501 -23.11 11.89 1.07
N LEU A 502 -22.11 12.20 1.91
CA LEU A 502 -22.28 12.33 3.37
C LEU A 502 -23.12 13.55 3.76
#